data_AF-A0A1G6WMF8-F1
#
_entry.id   AF-A0A1G6WMF8-F1
#
_cell.length_a   1.000
_cell.length_b   1.000
_cell.length_c   1.000
_cell.angle_alpha   90.00
_cell.angle_beta   90.00
_cell.angle_gamma   90.00
#
_symmetry.space_group_name_H-M   'P 1'
#
loop_
_entity.id
_entity.type
_entity.pdbx_description
1 polymer ?
#
loop_
_entity_poly.entity_id
_entity_poly.type
_entity_poly.pdbx_seq_one_letter_code
_entity_poly.pdbx_strand_id
1 'polypeptide(L)' 'MRISVGTNANTHVIKQWDDIKRIQAFFSDAENSVSKLPETERCIAMAKLAQERELVGELDPLQALLEWKGPRERL' A
#
# COMPACT_ATOMS: atom_id res chain seq x y z
N MET A 1 21.11 -22.13 -15.64
CA MET A 1 20.58 -22.31 -14.27
C MET A 1 19.10 -21.98 -14.30
N ARG A 2 18.21 -22.99 -14.26
CA ARG A 2 16.76 -22.78 -14.18
C ARG A 2 16.37 -22.92 -12.72
N ILE A 3 15.94 -21.82 -12.09
CA ILE A 3 15.32 -21.89 -10.77
C ILE A 3 13.90 -22.43 -11.00
N SER A 4 13.68 -23.66 -10.56
CA SER A 4 12.33 -24.24 -10.51
C SER A 4 11.55 -23.48 -9.45
N VAL A 5 10.76 -22.50 -9.87
CA VAL A 5 9.90 -21.73 -8.96
C VAL A 5 8.70 -22.61 -8.65
N GLY A 6 8.71 -23.22 -7.46
CA GLY A 6 7.53 -23.81 -6.86
C GLY A 6 6.42 -22.78 -6.84
N THR A 7 5.39 -23.04 -7.63
CA THR A 7 4.21 -22.22 -7.84
C THR A 7 3.52 -21.95 -6.50
N ASN A 8 3.19 -20.66 -6.27
CA ASN A 8 2.11 -20.11 -5.43
C ASN A 8 2.50 -19.26 -4.20
N ALA A 9 3.72 -19.33 -3.67
CA ALA A 9 4.10 -18.55 -2.47
C ALA A 9 4.92 -17.27 -2.76
N ASN A 10 5.64 -17.21 -3.88
CA ASN A 10 6.57 -16.11 -4.19
C ASN A 10 5.88 -14.81 -4.63
N THR A 11 4.62 -14.87 -5.04
CA THR A 11 3.89 -13.69 -5.53
C THR A 11 3.17 -12.92 -4.44
N HIS A 12 2.88 -13.53 -3.28
CA HIS A 12 2.02 -12.89 -2.28
C HIS A 12 2.67 -11.68 -1.62
N VAL A 13 3.90 -11.81 -1.12
CA VAL A 13 4.60 -10.70 -0.45
C VAL A 13 4.96 -9.59 -1.43
N ILE A 14 5.30 -9.93 -2.68
CA ILE A 14 5.54 -8.96 -3.75
C ILE A 14 4.25 -8.21 -4.08
N LYS A 15 3.12 -8.92 -4.24
CA LYS A 15 1.84 -8.28 -4.49
C LYS A 15 1.41 -7.38 -3.33
N GLN A 16 1.56 -7.84 -2.09
CA GLN A 16 1.22 -7.06 -0.91
C GLN A 16 2.09 -5.81 -0.80
N TRP A 17 3.38 -5.92 -1.10
CA TRP A 17 4.29 -4.78 -1.21
C TRP A 17 3.80 -3.76 -2.25
N ASP A 18 3.51 -4.23 -3.47
CA ASP A 18 3.02 -3.37 -4.55
C ASP A 18 1.68 -2.72 -4.22
N ASP A 19 0.77 -3.44 -3.56
CA ASP A 19 -0.51 -2.93 -3.11
C ASP A 19 -0.32 -1.79 -2.09
N ILE A 20 0.57 -1.98 -1.10
CA ILE A 20 0.91 -0.93 -0.11
C ILE A 20 1.52 0.29 -0.80
N LYS A 21 2.51 0.09 -1.69
CA LYS A 21 3.16 1.19 -2.42
C LYS A 21 2.16 1.97 -3.28
N ARG A 22 1.22 1.28 -3.94
CA ARG A 22 0.17 1.91 -4.75
C ARG A 22 -0.77 2.76 -3.90
N ILE A 23 -1.17 2.28 -2.72
CA ILE A 23 -2.03 3.04 -1.80
C ILE A 23 -1.31 4.28 -1.26
N GLN A 24 -0.03 4.15 -0.85
CA GLN A 24 0.79 5.29 -0.42
C GLN A 24 0.95 6.35 -1.51
N ALA A 25 1.17 5.90 -2.76
CA ALA A 25 1.27 6.80 -3.91
C ALA A 25 -0.05 7.54 -4.17
N PHE A 26 -1.19 6.83 -4.12
CA PHE A 26 -2.51 7.44 -4.25
C PHE A 26 -2.72 8.59 -3.26
N PHE A 27 -2.45 8.37 -1.96
CA PHE A 27 -2.62 9.43 -0.96
C PHE A 27 -1.72 10.64 -1.23
N SER A 28 -0.45 10.39 -1.56
CA SER A 28 0.51 11.46 -1.88
C SER A 28 0.06 12.28 -3.09
N ASP A 29 -0.39 11.61 -4.15
CA ASP A 29 -0.86 12.25 -5.38
C ASP A 29 -2.18 13.00 -5.18
N ALA A 30 -3.09 12.44 -4.37
CA ALA A 30 -4.36 13.06 -4.04
C ALA A 30 -4.15 14.34 -3.20
N GLU A 31 -3.32 14.29 -2.16
CA GLU A 31 -2.98 15.46 -1.34
C GLU A 31 -2.35 16.58 -2.19
N ASN A 32 -1.42 16.22 -3.08
CA ASN A 32 -0.82 17.16 -4.04
C ASN A 32 -1.85 17.76 -5.00
N SER A 33 -2.82 16.97 -5.46
CA SER A 33 -3.86 17.42 -6.39
C SER A 33 -4.87 18.34 -5.70
N VAL A 34 -5.25 18.00 -4.46
CA VAL A 34 -6.19 18.76 -3.64
C VAL A 34 -5.65 20.14 -3.27
N SER A 35 -4.33 20.30 -3.16
CA SER A 35 -3.70 21.62 -2.93
C SER A 35 -4.03 22.68 -3.99
N LYS A 36 -4.42 22.25 -5.20
CA LYS A 36 -4.72 23.11 -6.35
C LYS A 36 -6.20 23.49 -6.46
N LEU A 37 -7.05 22.93 -5.59
CA LEU A 37 -8.50 23.17 -5.63
C LEU A 37 -8.87 24.48 -4.91
N PRO A 38 -10.01 25.09 -5.29
CA PRO A 38 -10.64 26.14 -4.49
C PRO A 38 -10.92 25.67 -3.06
N GLU A 39 -10.90 26.60 -2.10
CA GLU A 39 -10.93 26.28 -0.67
C GLU A 39 -12.08 25.36 -0.25
N THR A 40 -13.30 25.62 -0.72
CA THR A 40 -14.47 24.81 -0.40
C THR A 40 -14.32 23.35 -0.86
N GLU A 41 -13.85 23.15 -2.09
CA GLU A 41 -13.63 21.81 -2.67
C GLU A 41 -12.45 21.11 -1.99
N ARG A 42 -11.40 21.86 -1.69
CA ARG A 42 -10.22 21.38 -0.97
C ARG A 42 -10.61 20.84 0.41
N CYS A 43 -11.42 21.57 1.18
CA CYS A 43 -11.88 21.14 2.49
C CYS A 43 -12.66 19.82 2.43
N ILE A 44 -13.56 19.67 1.45
CA ILE A 44 -14.33 18.44 1.25
C ILE A 44 -13.39 17.28 0.88
N ALA A 45 -12.47 17.49 -0.05
CA ALA A 45 -11.55 16.45 -0.49
C ALA A 45 -10.58 16.01 0.63
N MET A 46 -10.04 16.96 1.40
CA MET A 46 -9.19 16.63 2.56
C MET A 46 -9.96 15.84 3.63
N ALA A 47 -11.22 16.18 3.90
CA ALA A 47 -12.04 15.43 4.86
C ALA A 47 -12.27 13.98 4.42
N LYS A 48 -12.46 13.75 3.11
CA LYS A 48 -12.58 12.40 2.54
C LYS A 48 -11.27 11.62 2.61
N LEU A 49 -10.14 12.28 2.29
CA LEU A 49 -8.81 11.65 2.40
C LEU A 49 -8.48 11.25 3.84
N ALA A 50 -8.87 12.07 4.82
CA ALA A 50 -8.70 11.74 6.23
C ALA A 50 -9.50 10.49 6.64
N GLN A 51 -10.78 10.40 6.25
CA GLN A 51 -11.62 9.23 6.51
C GLN A 51 -11.05 7.96 5.87
N GLU A 52 -10.62 8.03 4.61
CA GLU A 52 -10.03 6.89 3.93
C GLU A 52 -8.72 6.45 4.59
N ARG A 53 -7.88 7.40 5.02
CA ARG A 53 -6.62 7.10 5.71
C ARG A 53 -6.85 6.43 7.07
N GLU A 54 -7.91 6.81 7.79
CA GLU A 54 -8.31 6.15 9.02
C GLU A 54 -8.75 4.70 8.78
N LEU A 55 -9.51 4.45 7.70
CA LEU A 55 -9.96 3.10 7.33
C LEU A 55 -8.80 2.19 6.87
N VAL A 56 -7.86 2.74 6.12
CA VAL A 56 -6.70 2.01 5.62
C VAL A 56 -5.71 1.68 6.74
N GLY A 57 -5.56 2.56 7.73
CA GLY A 57 -4.60 2.41 8.81
C GLY A 57 -3.14 2.60 8.37
N GLU A 58 -2.21 2.20 9.23
CA GLU A 58 -0.79 2.26 8.93
C GLU A 58 -0.39 1.10 7.98
N LEU A 59 0.17 1.47 6.82
CA LEU A 59 0.71 0.51 5.86
C LEU A 59 2.22 0.69 5.73
N ASP A 60 2.97 -0.30 6.22
CA ASP A 60 4.42 -0.38 6.06
C ASP A 60 4.79 -1.62 5.23
N PRO A 61 5.29 -1.44 3.99
CA PRO A 61 5.67 -2.57 3.15
C PRO A 61 6.87 -3.33 3.69
N LEU A 62 7.78 -2.68 4.44
CA LEU A 62 8.91 -3.34 5.08
C LEU A 62 8.44 -4.19 6.25
N GLN A 63 7.56 -3.66 7.11
CA GLN A 63 6.93 -4.45 8.17
C GLN A 63 6.19 -5.67 7.60
N ALA A 64 5.43 -5.49 6.53
CA ALA A 64 4.74 -6.61 5.86
C ALA A 64 5.71 -7.68 5.34
N LEU A 65 6.88 -7.29 4.85
CA LEU A 65 7.94 -8.22 4.44
C LEU A 65 8.55 -8.96 5.64
N LEU A 66 8.79 -8.26 6.76
CA LEU A 66 9.36 -8.85 7.98
C LEU A 66 8.40 -9.85 8.63
N GLU A 67 7.10 -9.60 8.55
CA GLU A 67 6.04 -10.49 9.05
C GLU A 67 5.78 -11.68 8.12
N TRP A 68 6.08 -11.55 6.83
CA TRP A 68 5.90 -12.62 5.87
C TRP A 68 6.81 -13.81 6.18
N LYS A 69 6.19 -14.94 6.51
CA LYS A 69 6.91 -16.21 6.68
C LYS A 69 7.24 -16.82 5.32
N GLY A 70 8.50 -17.08 5.06
CA GLY A 70 8.95 -17.81 3.88
C GLY A 70 8.53 -19.29 3.93
N PRO A 71 8.59 -20.03 2.81
CA PRO A 71 8.21 -21.45 2.76
C PRO A 71 8.92 -22.32 3.80
N ARG A 72 10.18 -22.01 4.14
CA ARG A 72 10.97 -22.75 5.13
C ARG A 72 10.59 -22.46 6.58
N GLU A 73 9.98 -21.30 6.84
CA GLU A 73 9.53 -20.90 8.17
C GLU A 73 8.11 -21.40 8.49
N ARG A 74 7.39 -21.88 7.46
CA ARG A 74 6.05 -22.45 7.60
C ARG A 74 6.06 -23.99 7.65
N LEU A 75 7.25 -24.61 7.65
CA LEU A 75 7.44 -26.06 7.76
C LEU A 75 7.23 -26.53 9.19
#